data_AF-A0A5P1FSJ6-F1
#
_entry.id   AF-A0A5P1FSJ6-F1
#
_cell.length_a   1.000
_cell.length_b   1.000
_cell.length_c   1.000
_cell.angle_alpha   90.00
_cell.angle_beta   90.00
_cell.angle_gamma   90.00
#
_symmetry.space_group_name_H-M   'P 1'
#
loop_
_entity.id
_entity.type
_entity.pdbx_description
1 polymer ?
#
loop_
_entity_poly.entity_id
_entity_poly.type
_entity_poly.pdbx_seq_one_letter_code
_entity_poly.pdbx_strand_id
1 'polypeptide(L)'
;MIDAIAECGSGYIAPSYEDLRSTHLEKAKGEVHENFSKRLSDRWKETWVTILSDGRSKSLLIMLSVASSKGTHLLKSLDISPHIDDVYYLFELLDSVVEEIGVENVVQVITDHLSSFVDVGGLLLKKYPSLFWSPCASYCIEKMLEDISELEWISNVLEEARTVTRYIYNNS
;
A
#
# COMPACT_ATOMS: atom_id res chain seq x y z
N MET A 1 -25.65 -5.82 3.61
CA MET A 1 -25.22 -6.90 4.54
C MET A 1 -26.34 -7.27 5.50
N ILE A 2 -26.86 -6.32 6.28
CA ILE A 2 -28.01 -6.57 7.17
C ILE A 2 -29.23 -7.09 6.39
N ASP A 3 -29.52 -6.52 5.22
CA ASP A 3 -30.64 -7.00 4.37
C ASP A 3 -30.41 -8.44 3.86
N ALA A 4 -29.17 -8.77 3.46
CA ALA A 4 -28.83 -10.13 3.02
C ALA A 4 -28.94 -11.16 4.16
N ILE A 5 -28.63 -10.77 5.41
CA ILE A 5 -28.84 -11.60 6.59
C ILE A 5 -30.34 -11.76 6.87
N ALA A 6 -31.13 -10.69 6.71
CA ALA A 6 -32.58 -10.72 6.88
C ALA A 6 -33.27 -11.61 5.83
N GLU A 7 -32.77 -11.65 4.59
CA GLU A 7 -33.26 -12.52 3.51
C GLU A 7 -33.08 -14.02 3.79
N CYS A 8 -32.10 -14.42 4.62
CA CYS A 8 -31.91 -15.82 5.00
C CYS A 8 -33.05 -16.38 5.88
N GLY A 9 -33.91 -15.51 6.44
CA GLY A 9 -35.08 -15.91 7.22
C GLY A 9 -34.79 -16.28 8.68
N SER A 10 -35.85 -16.64 9.42
CA SER A 10 -35.75 -17.03 10.82
C SER A 10 -35.07 -18.39 10.98
N GLY A 11 -34.05 -18.45 11.84
CA GLY A 11 -33.25 -19.66 12.07
C GLY A 11 -31.89 -19.68 11.38
N TYR A 12 -31.51 -18.60 10.70
CA TYR A 12 -30.15 -18.45 10.19
C TYR A 12 -29.11 -18.51 11.32
N ILE A 13 -28.12 -19.38 11.16
CA ILE A 13 -26.97 -19.49 12.06
C ILE A 13 -25.81 -18.77 11.38
N ALA A 14 -25.36 -17.67 11.99
CA ALA A 14 -24.21 -16.94 11.50
C ALA A 14 -22.94 -17.81 11.56
N PRO A 15 -22.01 -17.67 10.60
CA PRO A 15 -20.73 -18.36 10.66
C PRO A 15 -19.99 -17.97 11.93
N SER A 16 -19.26 -18.92 12.51
CA SER A 16 -18.41 -18.61 13.65
C SER A 16 -17.23 -17.73 13.21
N TYR A 17 -16.55 -17.12 14.19
CA TYR A 17 -15.31 -16.39 13.92
C TYR A 17 -14.26 -17.26 13.19
N GLU A 18 -14.14 -18.53 13.57
CA GLU A 18 -13.22 -19.48 12.92
C GLU A 18 -13.62 -19.76 11.47
N ASP A 19 -14.92 -19.94 11.21
CA ASP A 19 -15.42 -20.12 9.84
C ASP A 19 -15.14 -18.89 8.97
N LEU A 20 -15.29 -17.69 9.54
CA LEU A 20 -15.05 -16.43 8.84
C LEU A 20 -13.56 -16.26 8.50
N ARG A 21 -12.67 -16.46 9.47
CA ARG A 21 -11.23 -16.22 9.31
C ARG A 21 -10.52 -17.29 8.46
N SER A 22 -11.07 -18.50 8.39
CA SER A 22 -10.48 -19.60 7.61
C SER A 22 -11.19 -19.75 6.26
N THR A 23 -12.22 -20.59 6.20
CA THR A 23 -12.88 -21.05 4.98
C THR A 23 -13.48 -19.90 4.18
N HIS A 24 -14.20 -18.99 4.82
CA HIS A 24 -14.86 -17.89 4.10
C HIS A 24 -13.85 -16.86 3.61
N LEU A 25 -12.80 -16.55 4.39
CA LEU A 25 -11.74 -15.64 3.96
C LEU A 25 -10.98 -16.22 2.76
N GLU A 26 -10.57 -17.49 2.79
CA GLU A 26 -9.89 -18.12 1.66
C GLU A 26 -10.78 -18.20 0.43
N LYS A 27 -12.08 -18.47 0.60
CA LYS A 27 -13.04 -18.42 -0.50
C LYS A 27 -13.18 -17.02 -1.09
N ALA A 28 -13.35 -16.00 -0.27
CA ALA A 28 -13.45 -14.60 -0.71
C ALA A 28 -12.17 -14.15 -1.42
N LYS A 29 -11.00 -14.52 -0.87
CA LYS A 29 -9.69 -14.27 -1.48
C LYS A 29 -9.57 -14.96 -2.84
N GLY A 30 -9.97 -16.22 -2.94
CA GLY A 30 -9.99 -16.98 -4.19
C GLY A 30 -10.91 -16.35 -5.23
N GLU A 31 -12.12 -15.95 -4.84
CA GLU A 31 -13.08 -15.28 -5.72
C GLU A 31 -12.56 -13.93 -6.22
N VAL A 32 -11.92 -13.13 -5.34
CA VAL A 32 -11.29 -11.87 -5.75
C VAL A 32 -10.13 -12.13 -6.70
N HIS A 33 -9.26 -13.09 -6.38
CA HIS A 33 -8.12 -13.41 -7.23
C HIS A 33 -8.56 -13.94 -8.60
N GLU A 34 -9.55 -14.83 -8.67
CA GLU A 34 -10.02 -15.37 -9.94
C GLU A 34 -10.77 -14.34 -10.78
N ASN A 35 -11.66 -13.55 -10.17
CA ASN A 35 -12.46 -12.57 -10.92
C ASN A 35 -11.66 -11.35 -11.34
N PHE A 36 -10.72 -10.89 -10.50
CA PHE A 36 -9.96 -9.67 -10.77
C PHE A 36 -8.58 -9.95 -11.35
N SER A 37 -7.80 -10.86 -10.76
CA SER A 37 -6.42 -11.09 -11.19
C SER A 37 -6.36 -11.60 -12.63
N LYS A 38 -7.16 -12.61 -13.02
CA LYS A 38 -7.18 -13.12 -14.41
C LYS A 38 -7.64 -12.04 -15.41
N ARG A 39 -8.72 -11.32 -15.10
CA ARG A 39 -9.28 -10.31 -16.02
C ARG A 39 -8.36 -9.11 -16.24
N LEU A 40 -7.55 -8.78 -15.24
CA LEU A 40 -6.59 -7.68 -15.30
C LEU A 40 -5.26 -8.13 -15.89
N SER A 41 -4.77 -9.32 -15.53
CA SER A 41 -3.52 -9.88 -16.06
C SER A 41 -3.56 -10.02 -17.57
N ASP A 42 -4.70 -10.45 -18.12
CA ASP A 42 -4.90 -10.53 -19.57
C ASP A 42 -4.82 -9.17 -20.27
N ARG A 43 -4.96 -8.07 -19.51
CA ARG A 43 -5.08 -6.69 -20.01
C ARG A 43 -3.96 -5.76 -19.59
N TRP A 44 -2.97 -6.24 -18.83
CA TRP A 44 -1.79 -5.45 -18.48
C TRP A 44 -1.08 -4.93 -19.74
N LYS A 45 -1.03 -5.75 -20.79
CA LYS A 45 -0.49 -5.41 -22.12
C LYS A 45 -1.17 -4.23 -22.81
N GLU A 46 -2.43 -3.95 -22.48
CA GLU A 46 -3.21 -2.90 -23.12
C GLU A 46 -3.18 -1.58 -22.35
N THR A 47 -2.94 -1.63 -21.03
CA THR A 47 -3.23 -0.50 -20.15
C THR A 47 -2.03 0.10 -19.45
N TRP A 48 -0.86 -0.56 -19.52
CA TRP A 48 0.33 -0.22 -18.75
C TRP A 48 0.04 -0.18 -17.24
N VAL A 49 1.05 -0.52 -16.45
CA VAL A 49 0.89 -0.73 -15.02
C VAL A 49 1.81 0.19 -14.25
N THR A 50 1.24 0.87 -13.26
CA THR A 50 2.00 1.50 -12.19
C THR A 50 1.92 0.62 -10.94
N ILE A 51 3.07 0.27 -10.39
CA ILE A 51 3.19 -0.42 -9.10
C ILE A 51 3.24 0.65 -8.02
N LEU A 52 2.32 0.58 -7.06
CA LEU A 52 2.29 1.42 -5.88
C LEU A 52 2.74 0.56 -4.69
N SER A 53 3.77 1.00 -3.97
CA SER A 53 4.17 0.47 -2.66
C SER A 53 3.79 1.49 -1.61
N ASP A 54 2.88 1.09 -0.70
CA ASP A 54 2.47 1.90 0.45
C ASP A 54 2.75 1.13 1.74
N GLY A 55 3.58 1.71 2.60
CA GLY A 55 4.00 1.23 3.89
C GLY A 55 3.17 1.88 5.00
N ARG A 56 2.42 1.08 5.75
CA ARG A 56 1.70 1.61 6.93
C ARG A 56 2.61 1.66 8.15
N SER A 57 2.89 2.87 8.65
CA SER A 57 3.76 3.16 9.79
C SER A 57 3.46 2.41 11.10
N LYS A 58 2.25 1.87 11.27
CA LYS A 58 1.88 1.08 12.47
C LYS A 58 1.99 -0.44 12.29
N SER A 59 2.09 -0.95 11.08
CA SER A 59 2.06 -2.39 10.81
C SER A 59 3.14 -2.87 9.85
N LEU A 60 4.01 -1.98 9.34
CA LEU A 60 5.11 -2.29 8.42
C LEU A 60 4.64 -3.25 7.31
N LEU A 61 3.44 -2.99 6.78
CA LEU A 61 2.87 -3.75 5.68
C LEU A 61 3.15 -2.99 4.39
N ILE A 62 3.81 -3.62 3.42
CA ILE A 62 3.85 -3.10 2.05
C ILE A 62 2.59 -3.58 1.33
N MET A 63 1.81 -2.61 0.86
CA MET A 63 0.68 -2.84 -0.03
C MET A 63 1.12 -2.63 -1.48
N LEU A 64 1.23 -3.70 -2.26
CA LEU A 64 1.58 -3.64 -3.68
C LEU A 64 0.30 -3.58 -4.50
N SER A 65 0.05 -2.44 -5.12
CA SER A 65 -1.13 -2.23 -5.96
C SER A 65 -0.78 -1.93 -7.39
N VAL A 66 -1.58 -2.45 -8.31
CA VAL A 66 -1.50 -2.20 -9.76
C VAL A 66 -2.57 -1.20 -10.14
N ALA A 67 -2.17 -0.01 -10.60
CA ALA A 67 -3.07 1.00 -11.13
C ALA A 67 -3.10 0.97 -12.66
N SER A 68 -4.31 1.01 -13.23
CA SER A 68 -4.57 1.06 -14.67
C SER A 68 -5.78 1.95 -14.97
N SER A 69 -6.08 2.18 -16.26
CA SER A 69 -7.32 2.88 -16.68
C SER A 69 -8.63 2.21 -16.25
N LYS A 70 -8.57 0.99 -15.70
CA LYS A 70 -9.73 0.21 -15.23
C LYS A 70 -9.87 0.21 -13.71
N GLY A 71 -8.93 0.79 -12.99
CA GLY A 71 -8.92 0.87 -11.54
C GLY A 71 -7.59 0.45 -10.92
N THR A 72 -7.55 0.50 -9.59
CA THR A 72 -6.42 0.11 -8.77
C THR A 72 -6.75 -1.18 -8.04
N HIS A 73 -5.81 -2.12 -8.04
CA HIS A 73 -6.02 -3.44 -7.47
C HIS A 73 -4.86 -3.84 -6.57
N LEU A 74 -5.20 -4.32 -5.37
CA LEU A 74 -4.23 -4.89 -4.45
C LEU A 74 -3.74 -6.23 -4.99
N LEU A 75 -2.44 -6.34 -5.24
CA LEU A 75 -1.77 -7.57 -5.65
C LEU A 75 -1.31 -8.36 -4.42
N LYS A 76 -0.53 -7.72 -3.54
CA LYS A 76 0.04 -8.37 -2.35
C LYS A 76 0.06 -7.40 -1.17
N SER A 77 -0.08 -7.96 0.02
CA SER A 77 0.19 -7.28 1.29
C SER A 77 1.17 -8.13 2.06
N LEU A 78 2.34 -7.59 2.41
CA LEU A 78 3.39 -8.33 3.12
C LEU A 78 3.83 -7.59 4.36
N ASP A 79 4.05 -8.32 5.44
CA ASP A 79 4.70 -7.82 6.64
C ASP A 79 6.21 -7.77 6.42
N ILE A 80 6.73 -6.55 6.35
CA ILE A 80 8.14 -6.24 6.20
C ILE A 80 8.75 -5.75 7.51
N SER A 81 8.04 -5.85 8.65
CA SER A 81 8.58 -5.53 9.97
C SER A 81 10.01 -6.05 10.21
N PRO A 82 10.33 -7.32 9.87
CA PRO A 82 11.68 -7.85 10.10
C PRO A 82 12.74 -7.34 9.11
N HIS A 83 12.34 -6.68 8.02
CA HIS A 83 13.22 -6.36 6.88
C HIS A 83 13.07 -4.91 6.39
N ILE A 84 12.55 -4.01 7.24
CA ILE A 84 12.22 -2.63 6.87
C ILE A 84 13.45 -1.83 6.36
N ASP A 85 14.61 -2.11 6.92
CA ASP A 85 15.89 -1.47 6.57
C ASP A 85 16.73 -2.31 5.59
N ASP A 86 16.23 -3.49 5.18
CA ASP A 86 16.93 -4.36 4.24
C ASP A 86 16.58 -3.98 2.80
N VAL A 87 17.39 -3.08 2.25
CA VAL A 87 17.29 -2.59 0.87
C VAL A 87 17.25 -3.74 -0.15
N TYR A 88 17.99 -4.83 0.07
CA TYR A 88 18.03 -5.94 -0.89
C TYR A 88 16.75 -6.75 -0.84
N TYR A 89 16.22 -7.02 0.35
CA TYR A 89 14.94 -7.68 0.51
C TYR A 89 13.80 -6.88 -0.14
N LEU A 90 13.77 -5.56 0.10
CA LEU A 90 12.76 -4.68 -0.50
C LEU A 90 12.89 -4.59 -2.02
N PHE A 91 14.13 -4.59 -2.53
CA PHE A 91 14.39 -4.69 -3.96
C PHE A 91 13.87 -6.01 -4.54
N GLU A 92 14.24 -7.15 -3.97
CA GLU A 92 13.77 -8.47 -4.42
C GLU A 92 12.24 -8.58 -4.39
N LEU A 93 11.59 -7.95 -3.40
CA LEU A 93 10.15 -7.92 -3.32
C LEU A 93 9.52 -7.17 -4.50
N LEU A 94 9.98 -5.96 -4.79
CA LEU A 94 9.48 -5.17 -5.93
C LEU A 94 9.85 -5.82 -7.26
N ASP A 95 11.05 -6.37 -7.35
CA ASP A 95 11.56 -7.11 -8.51
C ASP A 95 10.65 -8.29 -8.85
N SER A 96 10.28 -9.09 -7.84
CA SER A 96 9.36 -10.22 -8.02
C SER A 96 7.99 -9.81 -8.57
N VAL A 97 7.51 -8.61 -8.21
CA VAL A 97 6.23 -8.09 -8.70
C VAL A 97 6.35 -7.55 -10.11
N VAL A 98 7.45 -6.88 -10.45
CA VAL A 98 7.73 -6.47 -11.83
C VAL A 98 7.80 -7.70 -12.74
N GLU A 99 8.47 -8.77 -12.30
CA GLU A 99 8.57 -10.02 -13.05
C GLU A 99 7.22 -10.75 -13.17
N GLU A 100 6.41 -10.77 -12.10
CA GLU A 100 5.05 -11.35 -12.13
C GLU A 100 4.14 -10.62 -13.13
N ILE A 101 4.27 -9.29 -13.24
CA ILE A 101 3.48 -8.47 -14.16
C ILE A 101 4.03 -8.52 -15.60
N GLY A 102 5.32 -8.77 -15.75
CA GLY A 102 6.05 -8.63 -17.01
C GLY A 102 6.58 -7.21 -17.15
N VAL A 103 7.91 -7.09 -17.30
CA VAL A 103 8.64 -5.81 -17.37
C VAL A 103 8.08 -4.91 -18.47
N GLU A 104 7.66 -5.50 -19.59
CA GLU A 104 7.09 -4.78 -20.73
C GLU A 104 5.72 -4.15 -20.44
N ASN A 105 5.06 -4.53 -19.35
CA ASN A 105 3.76 -4.00 -18.97
C ASN A 105 3.87 -2.94 -17.87
N VAL A 106 5.01 -2.86 -17.17
CA VAL A 106 5.24 -1.89 -16.09
C VAL A 106 5.86 -0.62 -16.68
N VAL A 107 5.29 0.53 -16.32
CA VAL A 107 5.84 1.84 -16.72
C VAL A 107 6.47 2.55 -15.54
N GLN A 108 5.89 2.41 -14.36
CA GLN A 108 6.30 3.18 -13.19
C GLN A 108 6.20 2.37 -11.91
N VAL A 109 7.15 2.61 -11.01
CA VAL A 109 7.11 2.17 -9.61
C VAL A 109 7.09 3.41 -8.72
N ILE A 110 6.06 3.52 -7.88
CA ILE A 110 5.94 4.58 -6.88
C ILE A 110 6.08 3.95 -5.51
N THR A 111 7.06 4.42 -4.73
CA THR A 111 7.34 3.91 -3.38
C THR A 111 7.11 5.00 -2.35
N ASP A 112 6.81 4.60 -1.13
CA ASP A 112 6.46 5.48 -0.02
C ASP A 112 7.67 5.86 0.86
N HIS A 113 7.38 6.21 2.12
CA HIS A 113 8.18 7.00 3.06
C HIS A 113 9.45 6.35 3.62
N LEU A 114 9.71 5.07 3.38
CA LEU A 114 10.91 4.43 3.93
C LEU A 114 12.15 4.98 3.21
N SER A 115 13.12 5.47 3.99
CA SER A 115 14.36 6.05 3.46
C SER A 115 15.14 5.07 2.57
N SER A 116 15.01 3.77 2.83
CA SER A 116 15.60 2.68 2.04
C SER A 116 15.09 2.65 0.59
N PHE A 117 13.91 3.20 0.29
CA PHE A 117 13.35 3.13 -1.06
C PHE A 117 14.07 3.97 -2.11
N VAL A 118 14.86 4.97 -1.70
CA VAL A 118 15.71 5.70 -2.66
C VAL A 118 16.75 4.75 -3.26
N ASP A 119 17.40 3.94 -2.42
CA ASP A 119 18.38 2.96 -2.86
C ASP A 119 17.72 1.82 -3.65
N VAL A 120 16.56 1.34 -3.19
CA VAL A 120 15.76 0.34 -3.92
C VAL A 120 15.36 0.85 -5.31
N GLY A 121 14.91 2.10 -5.41
CA GLY A 121 14.59 2.75 -6.68
C GLY A 121 15.79 2.79 -7.62
N GLY A 122 16.97 3.15 -7.09
CA GLY A 122 18.23 3.10 -7.84
C GLY A 122 18.58 1.70 -8.36
N LEU A 123 18.39 0.66 -7.55
CA LEU A 123 18.59 -0.73 -7.96
C LEU A 123 17.59 -1.17 -9.05
N LEU A 124 16.32 -0.80 -8.91
CA LEU A 124 15.28 -1.06 -9.92
C LEU A 124 15.61 -0.41 -11.25
N LEU A 125 15.98 0.87 -11.27
CA LEU A 125 16.35 1.59 -12.50
C LEU A 125 17.62 1.02 -13.13
N LYS A 126 18.54 0.47 -12.33
CA LYS A 126 19.73 -0.20 -12.83
C LYS A 126 19.40 -1.54 -13.51
N LYS A 127 18.46 -2.32 -12.96
CA LYS A 127 18.01 -3.59 -13.56
C LYS A 127 17.08 -3.35 -14.76
N TYR A 128 16.21 -2.35 -14.67
CA TYR A 128 15.19 -2.02 -15.66
C TYR A 128 15.25 -0.55 -16.10
N PRO A 129 16.17 -0.20 -17.03
CA PRO A 129 16.34 1.18 -17.48
C PRO A 129 15.12 1.81 -18.17
N SER A 130 14.14 1.01 -18.57
CA SER A 130 12.89 1.46 -19.20
C SER A 130 11.81 1.89 -18.20
N LEU A 131 11.98 1.60 -16.90
CA LEU A 131 11.01 1.97 -15.88
C LEU A 131 11.26 3.39 -15.38
N PHE A 132 10.20 4.03 -14.90
CA PHE A 132 10.28 5.21 -14.06
C PHE A 132 10.15 4.83 -12.59
N TRP A 133 10.96 5.43 -11.73
CA TRP A 133 10.79 5.34 -10.29
C TRP A 133 10.61 6.74 -9.72
N SER A 134 9.68 6.88 -8.77
CA SER A 134 9.44 8.14 -8.06
C SER A 134 8.95 7.91 -6.64
N PRO A 135 9.30 8.77 -5.68
CA PRO A 135 8.65 8.76 -4.36
C PRO A 135 7.17 9.14 -4.48
N CYS A 136 6.36 8.70 -3.52
CA CYS A 136 4.95 9.03 -3.44
C CYS A 136 4.75 10.54 -3.25
N ALA A 137 3.77 11.12 -3.95
CA ALA A 137 3.46 12.54 -3.84
C ALA A 137 3.04 12.96 -2.42
N SER A 138 2.33 12.11 -1.69
CA SER A 138 1.95 12.39 -0.30
C SER A 138 3.18 12.51 0.60
N TYR A 139 4.17 11.62 0.43
CA TYR A 139 5.44 11.68 1.14
C TYR A 139 6.22 12.95 0.80
N CYS A 140 6.28 13.32 -0.48
CA CYS A 140 6.92 14.58 -0.88
C CYS A 140 6.26 15.79 -0.22
N ILE A 141 4.93 15.83 -0.16
CA ILE A 141 4.18 16.90 0.51
C ILE A 141 4.44 16.89 2.01
N GLU A 142 4.49 15.72 2.65
CA GLU A 142 4.83 15.59 4.07
C GLU A 142 6.20 16.18 4.36
N LYS A 143 7.23 15.86 3.55
CA LYS A 143 8.57 16.46 3.72
C LYS A 143 8.59 17.96 3.50
N MET A 144 7.86 18.47 2.51
CA MET A 144 7.72 19.93 2.35
C MET A 144 7.07 20.57 3.58
N LEU A 145 6.08 19.92 4.19
CA LEU A 145 5.41 20.43 5.39
C LEU A 145 6.30 20.32 6.64
N GLU A 146 7.12 19.27 6.75
CA GLU A 146 8.16 19.16 7.79
C GLU A 146 9.14 20.33 7.69
N ASP A 147 9.71 20.60 6.51
CA ASP A 147 10.64 21.71 6.30
C ASP A 147 10.00 23.06 6.64
N ILE A 148 8.73 23.26 6.26
CA ILE A 148 7.96 24.46 6.61
C ILE A 148 7.77 24.55 8.14
N SER A 149 7.53 23.42 8.81
CA SER A 149 7.33 23.37 10.26
C SER A 149 8.56 23.78 11.07
N GLU A 150 9.76 23.67 10.48
CA GLU A 150 11.02 24.06 11.08
C GLU A 150 11.29 25.58 11.00
N LEU A 151 10.52 26.33 10.21
CA LEU A 151 10.63 27.80 10.19
C LEU A 151 10.29 28.35 11.58
N GLU A 152 11.19 29.18 12.14
CA GLU A 152 11.14 29.63 13.54
C GLU A 152 9.75 30.12 13.98
N TRP A 153 9.12 30.97 13.16
CA TRP A 153 7.79 31.51 13.48
C TRP A 153 6.67 30.46 13.42
N ILE A 154 6.78 29.46 12.55
CA ILE A 154 5.82 28.34 12.46
C ILE A 154 6.06 27.37 13.62
N SER A 155 7.31 27.03 13.90
CA SER A 155 7.71 26.15 14.99
C SER A 155 7.17 26.65 16.34
N ASN A 156 7.29 27.96 16.60
CA ASN A 156 6.74 28.58 17.82
C ASN A 156 5.21 28.40 17.91
N VAL A 157 4.49 28.66 16.82
CA VAL A 157 3.02 28.47 16.78
C VAL A 157 2.64 27.00 16.98
N LEU A 158 3.40 26.07 16.38
CA LEU A 158 3.17 24.63 16.53
C LEU A 158 3.40 24.16 17.98
N GLU A 159 4.40 24.68 18.68
CA GLU A 159 4.66 24.35 20.08
C GLU A 159 3.53 24.86 21.02
N GLU A 160 3.02 26.06 20.78
CA GLU A 160 1.84 26.57 21.49
C GLU A 160 0.61 25.69 21.24
N ALA A 161 0.34 25.36 19.98
CA ALA A 161 -0.78 24.48 19.60
C ALA A 161 -0.63 23.08 20.23
N ARG A 162 0.58 22.51 20.25
CA ARG A 162 0.89 21.22 20.92
C ARG A 162 0.63 21.30 22.41
N THR A 163 0.94 22.42 23.05
CA THR A 163 0.69 22.64 24.49
C THR A 163 -0.81 22.64 24.80
N VAL A 164 -1.61 23.38 24.02
CA VAL A 164 -3.08 23.38 24.15
C VAL A 164 -3.65 21.98 23.89
N THR A 165 -3.20 21.31 22.83
CA THR A 165 -3.65 19.97 22.46
C THR A 165 -3.37 18.97 23.59
N ARG A 166 -2.15 19.00 24.15
CA ARG A 166 -1.75 18.14 25.27
C ARG A 166 -2.58 18.43 26.53
N TYR A 167 -2.90 19.69 26.81
CA TYR A 167 -3.78 20.04 27.92
C TYR A 167 -5.17 19.45 27.73
N ILE A 168 -5.77 19.57 26.54
CA ILE A 168 -7.08 18.99 26.24
C ILE A 168 -7.04 17.47 26.45
N TYR A 169 -6.13 16.75 25.78
CA TYR A 169 -6.09 15.28 25.84
C TYR A 169 -5.76 14.71 27.23
N ASN A 170 -4.99 15.43 28.07
CA ASN A 170 -4.67 14.98 29.42
C ASN A 170 -5.77 15.27 30.45
N ASN A 171 -6.75 16.12 30.10
CA ASN A 171 -7.87 16.50 30.98
C ASN A 171 -9.24 16.17 30.37
N SER A 172 -9.28 15.31 29.34
CA SER A 172 -10.50 14.77 28.74
C SER A 172 -10.83 13.39 29.29
#